data_AF-A0AAU4RHD2-F1
#
_entry.id   AF-A0AAU4RHD2-F1
#
_cell.length_a   1.000
_cell.length_b   1.000
_cell.length_c   1.000
_cell.angle_alpha   90.00
_cell.angle_beta   90.00
_cell.angle_gamma   90.00
#
_symmetry.space_group_name_H-M   'P 1'
#
loop_
_entity.id
_entity.type
_entity.pdbx_description
1 polymer ?
#
loop_
_entity_poly.entity_id
_entity_poly.type
_entity_poly.pdbx_seq_one_letter_code
_entity_poly.pdbx_strand_id
1 'polypeptide(L)'
;MAGYRARRTTAGALTAAVAIVAAALAGCSGDDSPSDAVSKAASAARSAGAEVTAAASSLASRAAEAYASATAEAGRTFDDIKGGVDAKGSVTLGSPDTDSDGRTTVEVTAENTADSAKSFAVQVDFTDRNGKLLDVVVVTISDVPAGGSGKASARSNRELSEEAQDEVKTKVGRAVRY
;
A
#
# COMPACT_ATOMS: atom_id res chain seq x y z
N MET A 1 27.36 -10.36 45.41
CA MET A 1 25.88 -10.42 45.36
C MET A 1 25.48 -11.25 44.15
N ALA A 2 25.02 -12.48 44.38
CA ALA A 2 24.38 -13.31 43.37
C ALA A 2 22.88 -13.00 43.37
N GLY A 3 22.27 -13.02 42.18
CA GLY A 3 20.84 -12.76 42.01
C GLY A 3 20.40 -12.92 40.56
N TYR A 4 20.46 -14.15 40.05
CA TYR A 4 19.73 -14.58 38.85
C TYR A 4 18.25 -14.22 38.97
N ARG A 5 17.64 -13.68 37.90
CA ARG A 5 16.27 -14.05 37.50
C ARG A 5 16.12 -14.02 35.98
N ALA A 6 15.92 -15.22 35.44
CA ALA A 6 15.41 -15.50 34.12
C ALA A 6 13.98 -14.97 33.94
N ARG A 7 13.60 -14.62 32.70
CA ARG A 7 12.23 -14.75 32.19
C ARG A 7 12.20 -14.79 30.65
N ARG A 8 11.96 -16.01 30.16
CA ARG A 8 11.03 -16.42 29.09
C ARG A 8 11.19 -15.81 27.70
N THR A 9 11.81 -16.64 26.86
CA THR A 9 11.44 -16.97 25.46
C THR A 9 9.94 -16.85 25.13
N THR A 10 9.62 -16.25 23.99
CA THR A 10 8.67 -16.77 22.98
C THR A 10 8.67 -15.86 21.73
N ALA A 11 8.83 -16.49 20.56
CA ALA A 11 8.31 -16.11 19.23
C ALA A 11 8.78 -14.77 18.61
N GLY A 12 9.19 -14.67 17.35
CA GLY A 12 9.18 -15.63 16.25
C GLY A 12 10.22 -15.25 15.21
N ALA A 13 11.02 -16.23 14.81
CA ALA A 13 11.87 -16.13 13.65
C ALA A 13 11.05 -16.58 12.43
N LEU A 14 10.55 -15.63 11.64
CA LEU A 14 10.09 -15.90 10.27
C LEU A 14 11.29 -15.77 9.34
N THR A 15 12.22 -16.73 9.43
CA THR A 15 13.19 -16.98 8.36
C THR A 15 12.53 -17.89 7.34
N ALA A 16 12.14 -17.31 6.21
CA ALA A 16 11.74 -18.03 5.02
C ALA A 16 12.93 -18.86 4.49
N ALA A 17 13.04 -20.10 4.96
CA ALA A 17 13.88 -21.11 4.34
C ALA A 17 13.04 -21.85 3.30
N VAL A 18 13.27 -21.51 2.02
CA VAL A 18 12.88 -22.35 0.89
C VAL A 18 13.66 -23.65 1.01
N ALA A 19 13.09 -24.63 1.73
CA ALA A 19 13.61 -25.97 1.82
C ALA A 19 12.96 -26.82 0.72
N ILE A 20 13.64 -26.89 -0.44
CA ILE A 20 13.39 -27.95 -1.43
C ILE A 20 13.89 -29.25 -0.79
N VAL A 21 13.02 -29.94 -0.06
CA VAL A 21 13.30 -31.31 0.43
C VAL A 21 12.82 -32.28 -0.64
N ALA A 22 13.74 -32.61 -1.53
CA ALA A 22 13.68 -33.85 -2.30
C ALA A 22 14.07 -35.01 -1.37
N ALA A 23 13.08 -35.64 -0.70
CA ALA A 23 13.30 -36.91 -0.03
C ALA A 23 11.96 -37.61 0.28
N ALA A 24 11.60 -38.61 -0.52
CA ALA A 24 10.98 -39.85 -0.03
C ALA A 24 10.75 -40.83 -1.20
N LEU A 25 11.79 -41.59 -1.56
CA LEU A 25 11.60 -42.91 -2.17
C LEU A 25 12.62 -43.89 -1.57
N ALA A 26 12.53 -44.08 -0.26
CA ALA A 26 12.90 -45.37 0.33
C ALA A 26 11.63 -46.24 0.28
N GLY A 27 11.73 -47.37 -0.40
CA GLY A 27 10.61 -48.06 -1.02
C GLY A 27 9.66 -48.84 -0.11
N CYS A 28 8.63 -49.38 -0.75
CA CYS A 28 7.97 -50.61 -0.35
C CYS A 28 7.35 -51.25 -1.61
N SER A 29 7.65 -52.52 -1.88
CA SER A 29 7.18 -53.26 -3.05
C SER A 29 5.65 -53.38 -3.05
N GLY A 30 5.03 -52.96 -4.14
CA GLY A 30 3.61 -53.15 -4.43
C GLY A 30 3.41 -53.01 -5.94
N ASP A 31 2.80 -54.03 -6.53
CA ASP A 31 2.55 -54.20 -7.97
C ASP A 31 1.58 -53.11 -8.46
N ASP A 32 2.08 -51.96 -8.91
CA ASP A 32 1.27 -50.91 -9.54
C ASP A 32 2.16 -50.07 -10.48
N SER A 33 1.65 -49.83 -11.69
CA SER A 33 2.43 -49.34 -12.83
C SER A 33 3.08 -47.96 -12.57
N PRO A 34 4.32 -47.73 -13.04
CA PRO A 34 5.07 -46.49 -12.80
C PRO A 34 4.43 -45.23 -13.41
N SER A 35 3.45 -45.39 -14.29
CA SER A 35 2.74 -44.32 -15.00
C SER A 35 1.69 -43.61 -14.14
N ASP A 36 1.11 -44.29 -13.16
CA ASP A 36 0.04 -43.76 -12.30
C ASP A 36 0.58 -43.00 -11.08
N ALA A 37 1.72 -43.44 -10.53
CA ALA A 37 2.39 -42.79 -9.40
C ALA A 37 2.98 -41.42 -9.80
N VAL A 38 3.58 -41.32 -10.98
CA VAL A 38 4.07 -40.04 -11.56
C VAL A 38 2.92 -39.08 -11.82
N SER A 39 1.79 -39.59 -12.31
CA SER A 39 0.61 -38.77 -12.64
C SER A 39 -0.09 -38.21 -11.39
N LYS A 40 -0.14 -38.98 -10.30
CA LYS A 40 -0.64 -38.51 -9.00
C LYS A 40 0.30 -37.48 -8.35
N ALA A 41 1.60 -37.70 -8.38
CA ALA A 41 2.58 -36.76 -7.82
C ALA A 41 2.58 -35.42 -8.58
N ALA A 42 2.52 -35.46 -9.92
CA ALA A 42 2.39 -34.26 -10.75
C ALA A 42 1.06 -33.52 -10.53
N SER A 43 -0.05 -34.25 -10.35
CA SER A 43 -1.35 -33.65 -10.05
C SER A 43 -1.39 -33.02 -8.66
N ALA A 44 -0.77 -33.64 -7.66
CA ALA A 44 -0.68 -33.08 -6.30
C ALA A 44 0.21 -31.82 -6.25
N ALA A 45 1.36 -31.83 -6.94
CA ALA A 45 2.22 -30.65 -7.06
C ALA A 45 1.54 -29.51 -7.83
N ARG A 46 0.76 -29.83 -8.87
CA ARG A 46 -0.02 -28.84 -9.62
C ARG A 46 -1.19 -28.29 -8.79
N SER A 47 -1.85 -29.10 -7.97
CA SER A 47 -2.91 -28.64 -7.07
C SER A 47 -2.35 -27.75 -5.96
N ALA A 48 -1.24 -28.14 -5.31
CA ALA A 48 -0.59 -27.30 -4.31
C ALA A 48 -0.04 -25.98 -4.91
N GLY A 49 0.53 -26.04 -6.13
CA GLY A 49 0.97 -24.85 -6.86
C GLY A 49 -0.17 -23.96 -7.35
N ALA A 50 -1.30 -24.56 -7.75
CA ALA A 50 -2.50 -23.84 -8.18
C ALA A 50 -3.19 -23.14 -7.00
N GLU A 51 -3.19 -23.74 -5.81
CA GLU A 51 -3.75 -23.15 -4.60
C GLU A 51 -2.93 -21.93 -4.13
N VAL A 52 -1.60 -22.04 -4.12
CA VAL A 52 -0.71 -20.92 -3.83
C VAL A 52 -0.84 -19.82 -4.90
N THR A 53 -0.94 -20.20 -6.18
CA THR A 53 -1.13 -19.24 -7.28
C THR A 53 -2.51 -18.57 -7.23
N ALA A 54 -3.56 -19.29 -6.85
CA ALA A 54 -4.91 -18.77 -6.70
C ALA A 54 -5.02 -17.86 -5.48
N ALA A 55 -4.35 -18.19 -4.37
CA ALA A 55 -4.26 -17.31 -3.21
C ALA A 55 -3.47 -16.03 -3.52
N ALA A 56 -2.32 -16.16 -4.19
CA ALA A 56 -1.52 -15.02 -4.65
C ALA A 56 -2.29 -14.15 -5.65
N SER A 57 -2.98 -14.75 -6.62
CA SER A 57 -3.83 -14.03 -7.58
C SER A 57 -5.01 -13.36 -6.89
N SER A 58 -5.66 -14.02 -5.93
CA SER A 58 -6.78 -13.42 -5.19
C SER A 58 -6.33 -12.24 -4.33
N LEU A 59 -5.15 -12.31 -3.73
CA LEU A 59 -4.55 -11.19 -2.99
C LEU A 59 -4.15 -10.05 -3.94
N ALA A 60 -3.54 -10.36 -5.08
CA ALA A 60 -3.20 -9.39 -6.10
C ALA A 60 -4.45 -8.70 -6.66
N SER A 61 -5.52 -9.45 -6.95
CA SER A 61 -6.80 -8.92 -7.41
C SER A 61 -7.45 -8.02 -6.36
N ARG A 62 -7.51 -8.43 -5.09
CA ARG A 62 -8.04 -7.58 -4.01
C ARG A 62 -7.24 -6.30 -3.83
N ALA A 63 -5.92 -6.37 -3.94
CA ALA A 63 -5.06 -5.19 -3.90
C ALA A 63 -5.32 -4.25 -5.10
N ALA A 64 -5.49 -4.82 -6.30
CA ALA A 64 -5.81 -4.08 -7.52
C ALA A 64 -7.22 -3.45 -7.46
N GLU A 65 -8.21 -4.16 -6.92
CA GLU A 65 -9.59 -3.67 -6.75
C GLU A 65 -9.67 -2.56 -5.71
N ALA A 66 -8.97 -2.69 -4.58
CA ALA A 66 -8.89 -1.63 -3.58
C ALA A 66 -8.23 -0.36 -4.16
N TYR A 67 -7.16 -0.53 -4.94
CA TYR A 67 -6.51 0.56 -5.66
C TYR A 67 -7.44 1.21 -6.68
N ALA A 68 -8.11 0.41 -7.50
CA ALA A 68 -9.00 0.89 -8.55
C ALA A 68 -10.19 1.64 -7.95
N SER A 69 -10.73 1.16 -6.83
CA SER A 69 -11.82 1.80 -6.09
C SER A 69 -11.38 3.15 -5.53
N ALA A 70 -10.25 3.21 -4.81
CA ALA A 70 -9.74 4.48 -4.27
C ALA A 70 -9.42 5.51 -5.36
N THR A 71 -8.85 5.06 -6.48
CA THR A 71 -8.58 5.93 -7.64
C THR A 71 -9.86 6.39 -8.33
N ALA A 72 -10.87 5.52 -8.41
CA ALA A 72 -12.18 5.87 -8.95
C ALA A 72 -12.92 6.87 -8.06
N GLU A 73 -12.85 6.72 -6.74
CA GLU A 73 -13.39 7.68 -5.78
C GLU A 73 -12.69 9.04 -5.89
N ALA A 74 -11.35 9.04 -5.93
CA ALA A 74 -10.59 10.26 -6.19
C ALA A 74 -11.02 10.90 -7.52
N GLY A 75 -11.14 10.11 -8.59
CA GLY A 75 -11.64 10.54 -9.89
C GLY A 75 -13.01 11.21 -9.81
N ARG A 76 -13.97 10.60 -9.10
CA ARG A 76 -15.31 11.14 -8.89
C ARG A 76 -15.28 12.51 -8.23
N THR A 77 -14.49 12.67 -7.17
CA THR A 77 -14.33 13.97 -6.49
C THR A 77 -13.85 15.04 -7.46
N PHE A 78 -12.93 14.70 -8.36
CA PHE A 78 -12.48 15.65 -9.38
C PHE A 78 -13.49 15.89 -10.51
N ASP A 79 -14.29 14.89 -10.89
CA ASP A 79 -15.33 15.03 -11.92
C ASP A 79 -16.52 15.91 -11.47
N ASP A 80 -16.77 15.95 -10.17
CA ASP A 80 -17.75 16.84 -9.54
C ASP A 80 -17.28 18.30 -9.55
N ILE A 81 -15.97 18.56 -9.61
CA ILE A 81 -15.41 19.91 -9.68
C ILE A 81 -15.58 20.47 -11.10
N LYS A 82 -16.50 21.42 -11.27
CA LYS A 82 -16.73 22.11 -12.53
C LYS A 82 -15.77 23.28 -12.72
N GLY A 83 -15.12 23.34 -13.89
CA GLY A 83 -14.20 24.43 -14.23
C GLY A 83 -12.86 24.39 -13.49
N GLY A 84 -12.50 23.25 -12.89
CA GLY A 84 -11.22 23.10 -12.20
C GLY A 84 -10.03 23.29 -13.15
N VAL A 85 -9.06 24.10 -12.72
CA VAL A 85 -7.80 24.33 -13.42
C VAL A 85 -6.72 23.45 -12.80
N ASP A 86 -5.85 22.84 -13.60
CA ASP A 86 -4.71 22.09 -13.08
C ASP A 86 -3.83 23.00 -12.21
N ALA A 87 -3.58 22.53 -10.99
CA ALA A 87 -2.90 23.30 -9.95
C ALA A 87 -1.73 22.52 -9.32
N LYS A 88 -1.30 21.43 -9.96
CA LYS A 88 -0.24 20.56 -9.42
C LYS A 88 1.04 21.31 -9.11
N GLY A 89 1.42 22.27 -9.95
CA GLY A 89 2.61 23.11 -9.75
C GLY A 89 2.50 24.12 -8.59
N SER A 90 1.31 24.35 -8.07
CA SER A 90 1.04 25.25 -6.95
C SER A 90 0.87 24.52 -5.62
N VAL A 91 1.11 23.21 -5.59
CA VAL A 91 0.98 22.39 -4.39
C VAL A 91 2.33 21.85 -3.97
N THR A 92 2.64 21.99 -2.68
CA THR A 92 3.83 21.42 -2.06
C THR A 92 3.43 20.48 -0.93
N LEU A 93 4.22 19.41 -0.77
CA LEU A 93 4.05 18.45 0.31
C LEU A 93 5.20 18.62 1.30
N GLY A 94 4.86 18.56 2.59
CA GLY A 94 5.85 18.48 3.67
C GLY A 94 6.51 17.10 3.73
N SER A 95 7.35 16.92 4.75
CA SER A 95 7.85 15.58 5.10
C SER A 95 6.71 14.72 5.64
N PRO A 96 6.62 13.43 5.26
CA PRO A 96 5.72 12.49 5.91
C PRO A 96 6.06 12.38 7.41
N ASP A 97 5.03 12.30 8.24
CA ASP A 97 5.13 12.13 9.70
C ASP A 97 4.13 11.06 10.15
N THR A 98 4.19 10.63 11.42
CA THR A 98 3.30 9.60 11.97
C THR A 98 2.47 10.19 13.08
N ASP A 99 1.15 10.12 12.92
CA ASP A 99 0.22 10.63 13.92
C ASP A 99 0.11 9.74 15.16
N SER A 100 -0.63 10.20 16.17
CA SER A 100 -0.81 9.50 17.45
C SER A 100 -1.53 8.15 17.35
N ASP A 101 -2.25 7.87 16.25
CA ASP A 101 -2.87 6.57 16.00
C ASP A 101 -1.99 5.68 15.09
N GLY A 102 -0.73 6.07 14.85
CA GLY A 102 0.23 5.29 14.07
C GLY A 102 0.03 5.39 12.55
N ARG A 103 -0.71 6.38 12.05
CA ARG A 103 -0.91 6.55 10.61
C ARG A 103 0.01 7.61 10.03
N THR A 104 0.50 7.35 8.82
CA THR A 104 1.30 8.33 8.09
C THR A 104 0.43 9.51 7.67
N THR A 105 0.93 10.71 7.93
CA THR A 105 0.34 11.99 7.54
C THR A 105 1.34 12.82 6.76
N VAL A 106 0.85 13.76 5.96
CA VAL A 106 1.70 14.76 5.30
C VAL A 106 0.96 16.09 5.22
N GLU A 107 1.66 17.18 5.52
CA GLU A 107 1.12 18.52 5.29
C GLU A 107 1.06 18.80 3.79
N VAL A 108 -0.08 19.28 3.33
CA VAL A 108 -0.33 19.76 1.98
C VAL A 108 -0.47 21.26 2.03
N THR A 109 0.37 21.98 1.29
CA THR A 109 0.27 23.43 1.14
C THR A 109 -0.11 23.74 -0.31
N ALA A 110 -1.16 24.54 -0.51
CA ALA A 110 -1.57 25.02 -1.82
C ALA A 110 -1.45 26.54 -1.91
N GLU A 111 -0.78 27.03 -2.95
CA GLU A 111 -0.65 28.45 -3.25
C GLU A 111 -1.69 28.89 -4.28
N ASN A 112 -2.46 29.92 -3.94
CA ASN A 112 -3.45 30.49 -4.82
C ASN A 112 -2.91 31.70 -5.59
N THR A 113 -2.43 31.43 -6.80
CA THR A 113 -1.94 32.47 -7.72
C THR A 113 -3.05 33.24 -8.45
N ALA A 114 -4.33 33.03 -8.11
CA ALA A 114 -5.45 33.77 -8.71
C ALA A 114 -5.77 35.05 -7.93
N ASP A 115 -6.49 35.94 -8.59
CA ASP A 115 -6.92 37.25 -8.05
C ASP A 115 -8.16 37.16 -7.15
N SER A 116 -8.68 35.96 -6.88
CA SER A 116 -9.83 35.73 -6.00
C SER A 116 -9.57 34.54 -5.08
N ALA A 117 -10.34 34.42 -4.00
CA ALA A 117 -10.32 33.22 -3.17
C ALA A 117 -10.67 31.97 -4.01
N LYS A 118 -9.97 30.86 -3.74
CA LYS A 118 -10.13 29.60 -4.45
C LYS A 118 -10.02 28.41 -3.51
N SER A 119 -10.66 27.32 -3.90
CA SER A 119 -10.53 26.03 -3.22
C SER A 119 -9.68 25.09 -4.05
N PHE A 120 -9.03 24.14 -3.39
CA PHE A 120 -8.17 23.16 -4.01
C PHE A 120 -8.62 21.76 -3.61
N ALA A 121 -8.66 20.85 -4.57
CA ALA A 121 -8.70 19.43 -4.29
C ALA A 121 -7.36 18.82 -4.70
N VAL A 122 -6.71 18.12 -3.79
CA VAL A 122 -5.37 17.57 -3.96
C VAL A 122 -5.40 16.09 -3.69
N GLN A 123 -4.98 15.29 -4.67
CA GLN A 123 -4.70 13.87 -4.50
C GLN A 123 -3.25 13.69 -4.07
N VAL A 124 -3.08 13.09 -2.89
CA VAL A 124 -1.80 12.67 -2.34
C VAL A 124 -1.68 11.16 -2.45
N ASP A 125 -0.62 10.73 -3.12
CA ASP A 125 -0.27 9.33 -3.27
C ASP A 125 0.83 8.98 -2.27
N PHE A 126 0.55 8.00 -1.40
CA PHE A 126 1.55 7.41 -0.50
C PHE A 126 2.18 6.20 -1.20
N THR A 127 3.50 6.17 -1.28
CA THR A 127 4.26 5.15 -2.01
C THR A 127 5.40 4.59 -1.16
N ASP A 128 5.85 3.37 -1.46
CA ASP A 128 7.09 2.84 -0.88
C ASP A 128 8.33 3.44 -1.56
N ARG A 129 9.53 3.06 -1.10
CA ARG A 129 10.80 3.48 -1.70
C ARG A 129 10.94 3.15 -3.19
N ASN A 130 10.28 2.08 -3.65
CA ASN A 130 10.27 1.60 -5.02
C ASN A 130 9.22 2.30 -5.89
N GLY A 131 8.41 3.19 -5.32
CA GLY A 131 7.35 3.91 -6.02
C GLY A 131 6.05 3.11 -6.15
N LYS A 132 5.93 1.95 -5.50
CA LYS A 132 4.68 1.19 -5.45
C LYS A 132 3.68 1.97 -4.60
N LEU A 133 2.45 2.14 -5.12
CA LEU A 133 1.40 2.80 -4.37
C LEU A 133 0.97 1.96 -3.15
N LEU A 134 0.85 2.65 -2.03
CA LEU A 134 0.45 2.13 -0.73
C LEU A 134 -0.96 2.61 -0.37
N ASP A 135 -1.25 3.88 -0.65
CA ASP A 135 -2.55 4.51 -0.42
C ASP A 135 -2.75 5.78 -1.27
N VAL A 136 -4.01 6.21 -1.43
CA VAL A 136 -4.41 7.46 -2.09
C VAL A 136 -5.37 8.21 -1.20
N VAL A 137 -5.11 9.50 -1.01
CA VAL A 137 -5.97 10.38 -0.21
C VAL A 137 -6.26 11.63 -1.00
N VAL A 138 -7.53 12.03 -1.09
CA VAL A 138 -7.91 13.35 -1.61
C VAL A 138 -8.21 14.25 -0.43
N VAL A 139 -7.58 15.42 -0.41
CA VAL A 139 -7.81 16.46 0.59
C VAL A 139 -8.29 17.73 -0.09
N THR A 140 -9.22 18.41 0.56
CA THR A 140 -9.73 19.71 0.11
C THR A 140 -9.17 20.82 1.00
N ILE A 141 -8.60 21.85 0.39
CA ILE A 141 -8.18 23.08 1.04
C ILE A 141 -9.14 24.18 0.57
N SER A 142 -10.05 24.60 1.45
CA SER A 142 -11.09 25.57 1.10
C SER A 142 -10.63 27.01 1.33
N ASP A 143 -11.22 27.93 0.57
CA ASP A 143 -11.18 29.37 0.81
C ASP A 143 -9.76 29.96 0.94
N VAL A 144 -8.83 29.48 0.11
CA VAL A 144 -7.47 30.01 0.05
C VAL A 144 -7.53 31.42 -0.54
N PRO A 145 -7.10 32.47 0.21
CA PRO A 145 -7.22 33.85 -0.26
C PRO A 145 -6.41 34.09 -1.53
N ALA A 146 -6.80 35.11 -2.29
CA ALA A 146 -6.07 35.54 -3.49
C ALA A 146 -4.60 35.86 -3.16
N GLY A 147 -3.67 35.32 -3.94
CA GLY A 147 -2.23 35.47 -3.72
C GLY A 147 -1.70 34.82 -2.43
N GLY A 148 -2.53 34.05 -1.72
CA GLY A 148 -2.17 33.44 -0.44
C GLY A 148 -1.94 31.94 -0.51
N SER A 149 -1.68 31.33 0.64
CA SER A 149 -1.49 29.89 0.79
C SER A 149 -2.45 29.31 1.82
N GLY A 150 -2.99 28.12 1.53
CA GLY A 150 -3.77 27.33 2.46
C GLY A 150 -3.09 26.01 2.76
N LYS A 151 -3.45 25.40 3.89
CA LYS A 151 -2.88 24.14 4.36
C LYS A 151 -3.95 23.13 4.72
N ALA A 152 -3.67 21.87 4.49
CA ALA A 152 -4.42 20.75 5.06
C ALA A 152 -3.47 19.59 5.37
N SER A 153 -3.95 18.61 6.14
CA SER A 153 -3.21 17.37 6.38
C SER A 153 -3.86 16.24 5.59
N ALA A 154 -3.07 15.55 4.78
CA ALA A 154 -3.47 14.29 4.15
C ALA A 154 -3.04 13.14 5.06
N ARG A 155 -4.01 12.35 5.51
CA ARG A 155 -3.82 11.22 6.42
C ARG A 155 -4.11 9.90 5.72
N SER A 156 -3.16 8.98 5.71
CA SER A 156 -3.36 7.62 5.18
C SER A 156 -4.55 6.94 5.86
N ASN A 157 -5.36 6.23 5.07
CA ASN A 157 -6.46 5.39 5.55
C ASN A 157 -5.95 4.10 6.21
N ARG A 158 -4.68 3.76 5.96
CA ARG A 158 -4.05 2.50 6.33
C ARG A 158 -2.93 2.75 7.33
N GLU A 159 -2.81 1.87 8.32
CA GLU A 159 -1.58 1.75 9.10
C GLU A 159 -0.50 1.17 8.17
N LEU A 160 0.49 1.99 7.84
CA LEU A 160 1.67 1.55 7.10
C LEU A 160 2.62 1.00 8.16
N SER A 161 3.06 -0.25 8.03
CA SER A 161 3.88 -0.96 9.03
C SER A 161 5.08 -0.10 9.45
N GLU A 162 5.51 -0.16 10.71
CA GLU A 162 6.62 0.69 11.23
C GLU A 162 7.88 0.62 10.35
N GLU A 163 8.23 -0.57 9.85
CA GLU A 163 9.33 -0.75 8.89
C GLU A 163 9.13 0.00 7.58
N ALA A 164 7.88 0.13 7.11
CA ALA A 164 7.54 0.85 5.89
C ALA A 164 7.42 2.36 6.11
N GLN A 165 7.21 2.85 7.34
CA GLN A 165 6.99 4.29 7.64
C GLN A 165 8.22 5.14 7.30
N ASP A 166 9.42 4.70 7.68
CA ASP A 166 10.70 5.31 7.28
C ASP A 166 11.00 5.20 5.76
N GLU A 167 10.15 4.48 5.02
CA GLU A 167 10.26 4.23 3.59
C GLU A 167 9.17 4.94 2.78
N VAL A 168 8.18 5.53 3.44
CA VAL A 168 7.05 6.16 2.76
C VAL A 168 7.51 7.44 2.08
N LYS A 169 7.20 7.53 0.78
CA LYS A 169 7.31 8.74 -0.02
C LYS A 169 5.91 9.23 -0.36
N THR A 170 5.74 10.54 -0.41
CA THR A 170 4.49 11.18 -0.83
C THR A 170 4.70 11.94 -2.12
N LYS A 171 3.68 11.93 -2.98
CA LYS A 171 3.69 12.70 -4.23
C LYS A 171 2.30 13.26 -4.50
N VAL A 172 2.26 14.43 -5.15
CA VAL A 172 1.01 14.97 -5.68
C VAL A 172 0.65 14.19 -6.94
N GLY A 173 -0.42 13.40 -6.89
CA GLY A 173 -0.95 12.70 -8.07
C GLY A 173 -1.55 13.72 -9.03
N ARG A 174 -2.60 14.39 -8.54
CA ARG A 174 -3.39 15.42 -9.23
C ARG A 174 -3.74 16.55 -8.26
N ALA A 175 -3.84 17.77 -8.75
CA ALA A 175 -4.43 18.86 -7.99
C ALA A 175 -5.24 19.76 -8.91
N VAL A 176 -6.41 20.21 -8.45
CA VAL A 176 -7.23 21.18 -9.18
C VAL A 176 -7.56 22.35 -8.28
N ARG A 177 -7.61 23.54 -8.87
CA ARG A 177 -8.09 24.78 -8.25
C ARG A 177 -9.44 25.15 -8.85
N TYR A 178 -10.42 25.51 -8.02
CA TYR A 178 -11.77 25.89 -8.45
C TYR A 178 -12.31 27.11 -7.68
#